data_AF-A0A1V5KCL5-F1
#
_entry.id   AF-A0A1V5KCL5-F1
#
_cell.length_a   1.000
_cell.length_b   1.000
_cell.length_c   1.000
_cell.angle_alpha   90.00
_cell.angle_beta   90.00
_cell.angle_gamma   90.00
#
_symmetry.space_group_name_H-M   'P 1'
#
loop_
_entity.id
_entity.type
_entity.pdbx_description
1 polymer ?
#
loop_
_entity_poly.entity_id
_entity_poly.type
_entity_poly.pdbx_seq_one_letter_code
_entity_poly.pdbx_strand_id
1 'polypeptide(L)'
;MNDAIVEAVNLLQNRAERRVIILLTDGKPEGDQTFTFDQALSHASNRAIPIYPIGFGSVDKNQLKRLAELTGGAEQIQPDSAALDDAFSSILAIFREKYLIEVTSGMAPDQQEHELVIELNYQGAAQKGQGKFIARQPVLVSIESPAEADIVSETVDIDVMVDVLNPLSQVDFFIDDELVQSLTSGPFVYAWDTTQSVTGEHVIRVAASDQMGFTAEDARNVVIELQRNDWIFWLIGIVVLIALAIFLSLGLRRRQAPPSAARKAVLVEIEGLQIGKNWPLDAEETSLGRRLADNDIGLKGANASRNHAIIQRTREGYLASCLKSANPLIINDEKVERAKLEDGDVIKMGESTFRFEYRG
;
A
#
# COMPACT_ATOMS: atom_id res chain seq x y z
N MET A 1 -19.03 20.61 -44.69
CA MET A 1 -18.94 19.14 -44.86
C MET A 1 -18.02 18.52 -43.81
N ASN A 2 -16.76 18.95 -43.74
CA ASN A 2 -15.76 18.36 -42.85
C ASN A 2 -16.17 18.39 -41.37
N ASP A 3 -16.69 19.53 -40.90
CA ASP A 3 -17.12 19.67 -39.50
C ASP A 3 -18.28 18.73 -39.16
N ALA A 4 -19.23 18.58 -40.10
CA ALA A 4 -20.36 17.66 -39.95
C ALA A 4 -19.93 16.18 -39.89
N ILE A 5 -18.88 15.81 -40.63
CA ILE A 5 -18.30 14.46 -40.54
C ILE A 5 -17.71 14.25 -39.14
N VAL A 6 -16.93 15.19 -38.62
CA VAL A 6 -16.32 15.08 -37.29
C VAL A 6 -17.38 15.03 -36.20
N GLU A 7 -18.42 15.85 -36.31
CA GLU A 7 -19.57 15.84 -35.39
C GLU A 7 -20.28 14.48 -35.40
N ALA A 8 -20.60 13.94 -36.58
CA ALA A 8 -21.24 12.63 -36.71
C ALA A 8 -20.37 11.49 -36.13
N VAL A 9 -19.05 11.54 -36.37
CA VAL A 9 -18.09 10.61 -35.77
C VAL A 9 -18.12 10.69 -34.25
N ASN A 10 -18.23 11.89 -33.68
CA ASN A 10 -18.29 12.08 -32.23
C ASN A 10 -19.60 11.55 -31.63
N LEU A 11 -20.74 11.74 -32.31
CA LEU A 11 -22.04 11.19 -31.88
C LEU A 11 -22.06 9.66 -31.83
N LEU A 12 -21.22 9.02 -32.64
CA LEU A 12 -21.07 7.56 -32.70
C LEU A 12 -20.00 7.03 -31.72
N GLN A 13 -19.41 7.87 -30.88
CA GLN A 13 -18.49 7.42 -29.84
C GLN A 13 -19.23 6.58 -28.78
N ASN A 14 -18.57 5.54 -28.28
CA ASN A 14 -19.06 4.66 -27.21
C ASN A 14 -20.34 3.86 -27.52
N ARG A 15 -20.65 3.68 -28.80
CA ARG A 15 -21.71 2.78 -29.28
C ARG A 15 -21.14 1.38 -29.51
N ALA A 16 -21.79 0.36 -28.96
CA ALA A 16 -21.41 -1.05 -29.16
C ALA A 16 -21.99 -1.61 -30.47
N GLU A 17 -22.98 -0.94 -31.05
CA GLU A 17 -23.61 -1.35 -32.30
C GLU A 17 -22.73 -1.05 -33.52
N ARG A 18 -23.13 -1.55 -34.68
CA ARG A 18 -22.48 -1.23 -35.94
C ARG A 18 -22.64 0.27 -36.24
N ARG A 19 -21.50 0.97 -36.39
CA ARG A 19 -21.45 2.42 -36.62
C ARG A 19 -21.18 2.72 -38.09
N VAL A 20 -21.98 3.63 -38.64
CA VAL A 20 -21.95 4.02 -40.04
C VAL A 20 -22.38 5.47 -40.14
N ILE A 21 -21.79 6.20 -41.09
CA ILE A 21 -22.29 7.52 -41.50
C ILE A 21 -22.79 7.42 -42.94
N ILE A 22 -24.03 7.86 -43.19
CA ILE A 22 -24.52 8.14 -44.54
C ILE A 22 -24.42 9.65 -44.74
N LEU A 23 -23.61 10.08 -45.71
CA LEU A 23 -23.29 11.49 -45.91
C LEU A 23 -23.90 12.00 -47.21
N LEU A 24 -24.98 12.76 -47.13
CA LEU A 24 -25.56 13.43 -48.31
C LEU A 24 -24.86 14.77 -48.55
N THR A 25 -24.18 14.93 -49.69
CA THR A 25 -23.34 16.12 -49.95
C THR A 25 -22.94 16.25 -51.42
N ASP A 26 -22.53 17.43 -51.86
CA ASP A 26 -21.84 17.64 -53.14
C ASP A 26 -20.31 17.43 -53.04
N GLY A 27 -19.81 17.05 -51.86
CA GLY A 27 -18.39 16.82 -51.61
C GLY A 27 -17.58 18.08 -51.34
N LYS A 28 -18.19 19.27 -51.41
CA LYS A 28 -17.47 20.53 -51.22
C LYS A 28 -17.73 21.07 -49.81
N PRO A 29 -16.68 21.41 -49.05
CA PRO A 29 -16.87 22.16 -47.82
C PRO A 29 -17.37 23.58 -48.13
N GLU A 30 -18.49 23.98 -47.54
CA GLU A 30 -18.99 25.36 -47.59
C GLU A 30 -18.68 26.12 -46.29
N GLY A 31 -18.41 27.42 -46.41
CA GLY A 31 -18.12 28.29 -45.27
C GLY A 31 -16.77 28.03 -44.61
N ASP A 32 -16.52 28.72 -43.49
CA ASP A 32 -15.33 28.52 -42.67
C ASP A 32 -15.46 27.18 -41.93
N GLN A 33 -14.64 26.21 -42.31
CA GLN A 33 -14.59 24.90 -41.66
C GLN A 33 -13.48 24.89 -40.61
N THR A 34 -13.80 24.33 -39.45
CA THR A 34 -12.82 24.10 -38.36
C THR A 34 -11.84 22.99 -38.72
N PHE A 35 -12.32 21.95 -39.41
CA PHE A 35 -11.54 20.79 -39.80
C PHE A 35 -11.26 20.76 -41.30
N THR A 36 -10.05 20.33 -41.66
CA THR A 36 -9.72 20.01 -43.05
C THR A 36 -10.33 18.67 -43.46
N PHE A 37 -10.37 18.40 -44.77
CA PHE A 37 -10.85 17.12 -45.27
C PHE A 37 -10.02 15.94 -44.74
N ASP A 38 -8.69 16.05 -44.74
CA ASP A 38 -7.81 14.98 -44.24
C ASP A 38 -7.96 14.77 -42.72
N GLN A 39 -8.24 15.82 -41.95
CA GLN A 39 -8.57 15.69 -40.53
C GLN A 39 -9.89 14.96 -40.34
N ALA A 40 -10.96 15.38 -41.04
CA ALA A 40 -12.26 14.72 -40.95
C ALA A 40 -12.20 13.24 -41.38
N LEU A 41 -11.46 12.96 -42.46
CA LEU A 41 -11.19 11.60 -42.92
C LEU A 41 -10.44 10.78 -41.87
N SER A 42 -9.36 11.32 -41.29
CA SER A 42 -8.57 10.63 -40.26
C SER A 42 -9.41 10.35 -39.01
N HIS A 43 -10.28 11.29 -38.62
CA HIS A 43 -11.19 11.11 -37.48
C HIS A 43 -12.13 9.92 -37.66
N ALA A 44 -12.67 9.73 -38.87
CA ALA A 44 -13.57 8.62 -39.20
C ALA A 44 -12.81 7.29 -39.39
N SER A 45 -11.71 7.31 -40.14
CA SER A 45 -10.91 6.12 -40.45
C SER A 45 -10.28 5.50 -39.19
N ASN A 46 -9.67 6.29 -38.32
CA ASN A 46 -9.06 5.81 -37.07
C ASN A 46 -10.06 5.18 -36.09
N ARG A 47 -11.35 5.51 -36.23
CA ARG A 47 -12.42 4.94 -35.40
C ARG A 47 -13.15 3.79 -36.08
N ALA A 48 -12.68 3.37 -37.26
CA ALA A 48 -13.30 2.36 -38.09
C ALA A 48 -14.80 2.62 -38.32
N ILE A 49 -15.17 3.86 -38.66
CA ILE A 49 -16.55 4.24 -38.99
C ILE A 49 -16.65 4.43 -40.51
N PRO A 50 -17.26 3.48 -41.24
CA PRO A 50 -17.48 3.60 -42.67
C PRO A 50 -18.41 4.77 -43.02
N ILE A 51 -18.01 5.55 -44.03
CA ILE A 51 -18.81 6.64 -44.58
C ILE A 51 -19.30 6.26 -45.97
N TYR A 52 -20.61 6.33 -46.20
CA TYR A 52 -21.26 6.11 -47.49
C TYR A 52 -21.76 7.46 -48.00
N PRO A 53 -20.94 8.19 -48.77
CA PRO A 53 -21.35 9.46 -49.32
C PRO A 53 -22.34 9.25 -50.46
N ILE A 54 -23.47 9.95 -50.37
CA ILE A 54 -24.45 10.09 -51.44
C ILE A 54 -24.21 11.46 -52.07
N GLY A 55 -23.63 11.43 -53.28
CA GLY A 55 -23.30 12.62 -54.05
C GLY A 55 -24.50 13.17 -54.80
N PHE A 56 -24.91 14.41 -54.55
CA PHE A 56 -26.00 15.08 -55.24
C PHE A 56 -25.56 16.37 -55.95
N GLY A 57 -26.05 16.62 -57.18
CA GLY A 57 -25.76 17.83 -57.94
C GLY A 57 -24.34 17.90 -58.53
N SER A 58 -23.65 19.04 -58.37
CA SER A 58 -22.31 19.29 -58.93
C SER A 58 -21.19 18.77 -58.03
N VAL A 59 -21.07 17.45 -57.99
CA VAL A 59 -20.28 16.70 -56.99
C VAL A 59 -18.77 16.72 -57.24
N ASP A 60 -17.96 16.91 -56.19
CA ASP A 60 -16.54 16.54 -56.17
C ASP A 60 -16.36 15.03 -55.99
N LYS A 61 -16.36 14.31 -57.12
CA LYS A 61 -16.30 12.85 -57.14
C LYS A 61 -15.02 12.28 -56.53
N ASN A 62 -13.89 12.96 -56.72
CA ASN A 62 -12.60 12.48 -56.23
C ASN A 62 -12.55 12.52 -54.71
N GLN A 63 -13.06 13.62 -54.14
CA GLN A 63 -13.12 13.78 -52.70
C GLN A 63 -14.06 12.76 -52.04
N LEU A 64 -15.26 12.56 -52.59
CA LEU A 64 -16.21 11.59 -52.04
C LEU A 64 -15.76 10.14 -52.17
N LYS A 65 -15.20 9.77 -53.34
CA LYS A 65 -14.64 8.44 -53.54
C LYS A 65 -13.50 8.17 -52.57
N ARG A 66 -12.57 9.12 -52.41
CA ARG A 66 -11.47 9.02 -51.45
C ARG A 66 -11.98 8.87 -50.02
N LEU A 67 -13.03 9.60 -49.64
CA LEU A 67 -13.65 9.47 -48.32
C LEU A 67 -14.25 8.08 -48.09
N ALA A 68 -14.99 7.56 -49.07
CA ALA A 68 -15.62 6.25 -48.99
C ALA A 68 -14.58 5.13 -48.89
N GLU A 69 -13.61 5.09 -49.81
CA GLU A 69 -12.59 4.05 -49.89
C GLU A 69 -11.74 3.99 -48.61
N LEU A 70 -11.30 5.13 -48.09
CA LEU A 70 -10.40 5.20 -46.94
C LEU A 70 -11.09 5.05 -45.58
N THR A 71 -12.43 5.06 -45.55
CA THR A 71 -13.21 4.74 -44.35
C THR A 71 -13.85 3.35 -44.40
N GLY A 72 -13.76 2.64 -45.53
CA GLY A 72 -14.36 1.31 -45.72
C GLY A 72 -15.84 1.33 -46.11
N GLY A 73 -16.32 2.47 -46.61
CA GLY A 73 -17.65 2.64 -47.21
C GLY A 73 -17.62 2.54 -48.74
N ALA A 74 -18.68 3.01 -49.39
CA ALA A 74 -18.82 3.09 -50.84
C ALA A 74 -19.63 4.33 -51.21
N GLU A 75 -19.23 5.04 -52.27
CA GLU A 75 -19.92 6.22 -52.76
C GLU A 75 -21.10 5.88 -53.68
N GLN A 76 -22.15 6.69 -53.61
CA GLN A 76 -23.29 6.66 -54.52
C GLN A 76 -23.44 8.05 -55.12
N ILE A 77 -22.88 8.28 -56.30
CA ILE A 77 -22.89 9.60 -56.94
C ILE A 77 -23.90 9.58 -58.09
N GLN A 78 -25.14 9.98 -57.80
CA GLN A 78 -26.19 10.09 -58.80
C GLN A 78 -26.76 11.53 -58.82
N PRO A 79 -26.78 12.21 -59.98
CA PRO A 79 -27.12 13.63 -60.06
C PRO A 79 -28.62 13.96 -60.03
N ASP A 80 -29.52 13.01 -59.70
CA ASP A 80 -30.96 13.22 -59.71
C ASP A 80 -31.64 12.74 -58.41
N SER A 81 -32.67 13.46 -58.00
CA SER A 81 -33.44 13.26 -56.76
C SER A 81 -34.19 11.92 -56.76
N ALA A 82 -34.54 11.41 -57.94
CA ALA A 82 -35.11 10.09 -58.13
C ALA A 82 -34.15 8.94 -57.77
N ALA A 83 -32.84 9.19 -57.73
CA ALA A 83 -31.82 8.20 -57.43
C ALA A 83 -31.50 8.05 -55.93
N LEU A 84 -32.09 8.89 -55.08
CA LEU A 84 -31.82 8.86 -53.64
C LEU A 84 -32.38 7.58 -53.00
N ASP A 85 -33.56 7.15 -53.44
CA ASP A 85 -34.18 5.90 -52.98
C ASP A 85 -33.35 4.67 -53.36
N ASP A 86 -32.76 4.66 -54.56
CA ASP A 86 -31.86 3.60 -55.02
C ASP A 86 -30.54 3.60 -54.25
N ALA A 87 -29.99 4.78 -53.96
CA ALA A 87 -28.77 4.92 -53.15
C ALA A 87 -29.00 4.41 -51.73
N PHE A 88 -30.10 4.81 -51.07
CA PHE A 88 -30.46 4.30 -49.74
C PHE A 88 -30.75 2.79 -49.78
N SER A 89 -31.46 2.29 -50.78
CA SER A 89 -31.76 0.86 -50.92
C SER A 89 -30.49 0.02 -51.09
N SER A 90 -29.54 0.49 -51.89
CA SER A 90 -28.25 -0.16 -52.10
C SER A 90 -27.39 -0.16 -50.83
N ILE A 91 -27.35 0.97 -50.12
CA ILE A 91 -26.65 1.10 -48.84
C ILE A 91 -27.27 0.19 -47.77
N LEU A 92 -28.61 0.15 -47.70
CA LEU A 92 -29.33 -0.77 -46.81
C LEU A 92 -29.09 -2.24 -47.16
N ALA A 93 -29.01 -2.59 -48.45
CA ALA A 93 -28.63 -3.93 -48.89
C ALA A 93 -27.21 -4.27 -48.41
N ILE A 94 -26.24 -3.37 -48.57
CA ILE A 94 -24.87 -3.54 -48.04
C ILE A 94 -24.89 -3.79 -46.52
N PHE A 95 -25.75 -3.11 -45.76
CA PHE A 95 -25.85 -3.36 -44.31
C PHE A 95 -26.54 -4.66 -43.93
N ARG A 96 -27.51 -5.10 -44.73
CA ARG A 96 -28.17 -6.39 -44.56
C ARG A 96 -27.28 -7.56 -45.00
N GLU A 97 -26.34 -7.31 -45.92
CA GLU A 97 -25.48 -8.33 -46.54
C GLU A 97 -24.04 -8.37 -45.99
N LYS A 98 -23.55 -7.33 -45.30
CA LYS A 98 -22.23 -7.40 -44.65
C LYS A 98 -22.32 -8.27 -43.38
N TYR A 99 -22.02 -9.55 -43.53
CA TYR A 99 -21.83 -10.49 -42.43
C TYR A 99 -20.51 -10.21 -41.69
N LEU A 100 -20.53 -10.27 -40.36
CA LEU A 100 -19.33 -10.45 -39.56
C LEU A 100 -19.10 -11.96 -39.46
N ILE A 101 -17.94 -12.43 -39.94
CA ILE A 101 -17.53 -13.82 -39.79
C ILE A 101 -16.49 -13.85 -38.67
N GLU A 102 -16.93 -14.22 -37.47
CA GLU A 102 -16.03 -14.52 -36.36
C GLU A 102 -15.63 -15.98 -36.46
N VAL A 103 -14.32 -16.23 -36.47
CA VAL A 103 -13.75 -17.59 -36.50
C VAL A 103 -12.92 -17.77 -35.24
N THR A 104 -13.37 -18.67 -34.37
CA THR A 104 -12.53 -19.18 -33.28
C THR A 104 -11.75 -20.38 -33.81
N SER A 105 -10.42 -20.23 -33.90
CA SER A 105 -9.56 -21.34 -34.29
C SER A 105 -9.51 -22.39 -33.18
N GLY A 106 -9.62 -23.68 -33.53
CA GLY A 106 -9.41 -24.80 -32.61
C GLY A 106 -7.94 -25.22 -32.48
N MET A 107 -7.01 -24.42 -33.02
CA MET A 107 -5.58 -24.70 -32.99
C MET A 107 -5.00 -24.45 -31.60
N ALA A 108 -3.99 -25.24 -31.23
CA ALA A 108 -3.23 -24.99 -30.01
C ALA A 108 -2.45 -23.67 -30.14
N PRO A 109 -2.26 -22.92 -29.03
CA PRO A 109 -1.51 -21.67 -29.03
C PRO A 109 0.00 -21.95 -29.14
N ASP A 110 0.47 -22.19 -30.36
CA ASP A 110 1.86 -22.54 -30.68
C ASP A 110 2.76 -21.33 -30.96
N GLN A 111 2.21 -20.12 -30.87
CA GLN A 111 2.86 -18.84 -31.15
C GLN A 111 3.41 -18.72 -32.58
N GLN A 112 2.93 -19.55 -33.51
CA GLN A 112 3.32 -19.51 -34.91
C GLN A 112 2.26 -18.82 -35.77
N GLU A 113 2.69 -18.30 -36.92
CA GLU A 113 1.79 -17.73 -37.91
C GLU A 113 1.07 -18.85 -38.68
N HIS A 114 -0.24 -18.70 -38.81
CA HIS A 114 -1.13 -19.61 -39.53
C HIS A 114 -1.93 -18.85 -40.58
N GLU A 115 -2.27 -19.54 -41.66
CA GLU A 115 -3.15 -19.01 -42.71
C GLU A 115 -4.61 -19.37 -42.42
N LEU A 116 -5.48 -18.37 -42.39
CA LEU A 116 -6.92 -18.53 -42.34
C LEU A 116 -7.49 -18.32 -43.73
N VAL A 117 -8.15 -19.35 -44.26
CA VAL A 117 -8.85 -19.29 -45.54
C VAL A 117 -10.36 -19.37 -45.27
N ILE A 118 -11.10 -18.37 -45.75
CA ILE A 118 -12.56 -18.33 -45.68
C ILE A 118 -13.10 -18.47 -47.10
N GLU A 119 -13.88 -19.53 -47.34
CA GLU A 119 -14.57 -19.77 -48.61
C GLU A 119 -16.08 -19.61 -48.38
N LEU A 120 -16.68 -18.66 -49.10
CA LEU A 120 -18.12 -18.38 -49.05
C LEU A 120 -18.77 -18.80 -50.36
N ASN A 121 -19.75 -19.70 -50.29
CA ASN A 121 -20.61 -20.04 -51.42
C ASN A 121 -21.97 -19.37 -51.22
N TYR A 122 -22.30 -18.40 -52.06
CA TYR A 122 -23.57 -17.68 -51.99
C TYR A 122 -24.19 -17.55 -53.38
N GLN A 123 -25.44 -18.00 -53.53
CA GLN A 123 -26.20 -17.98 -54.80
C GLN A 123 -25.44 -18.58 -56.00
N GLY A 124 -24.64 -19.62 -55.77
CA GLY A 124 -23.85 -20.29 -56.81
C GLY A 124 -22.53 -19.59 -57.19
N ALA A 125 -22.22 -18.45 -56.57
CA ALA A 125 -20.91 -17.82 -56.65
C ALA A 125 -20.04 -18.21 -55.46
N ALA A 126 -18.84 -18.72 -55.74
CA ALA A 126 -17.81 -18.98 -54.74
C ALA A 126 -16.90 -17.75 -54.63
N GLN A 127 -16.71 -17.23 -53.42
CA GLN A 127 -15.76 -16.18 -53.09
C GLN A 127 -14.78 -16.69 -52.04
N LYS A 128 -13.53 -16.27 -52.14
CA LYS A 128 -12.46 -16.69 -51.23
C LYS A 128 -11.76 -15.46 -50.66
N GLY A 129 -11.65 -15.43 -49.33
CA GLY A 129 -10.82 -14.51 -48.58
C GLY A 129 -9.73 -15.28 -47.85
N GLN A 130 -8.56 -14.66 -47.70
CA GLN A 130 -7.47 -15.23 -46.91
C GLN A 130 -6.89 -14.17 -45.98
N GLY A 131 -6.46 -14.63 -44.81
CA GLY A 131 -5.80 -13.82 -43.79
C GLY A 131 -4.75 -14.64 -43.07
N LYS A 132 -3.96 -13.98 -42.22
CA LYS A 132 -2.96 -14.62 -41.37
C LYS A 132 -3.23 -14.24 -39.93
N PHE A 133 -2.97 -15.16 -39.01
CA PHE A 133 -3.07 -14.92 -37.58
C PHE A 133 -1.98 -15.70 -36.84
N ILE A 134 -1.64 -15.27 -35.63
CA ILE A 134 -0.75 -16.02 -34.75
C ILE A 134 -1.62 -16.74 -33.72
N ALA A 135 -1.47 -18.06 -33.60
CA ALA A 135 -2.18 -18.82 -32.58
C ALA A 135 -1.49 -18.61 -31.22
N ARG A 136 -2.05 -17.78 -30.36
CA ARG A 136 -1.56 -17.53 -29.00
C ARG A 136 -2.70 -17.60 -27.98
N GLN A 137 -2.36 -17.65 -26.69
CA GLN A 137 -3.38 -17.62 -25.63
C GLN A 137 -4.18 -16.30 -25.71
N PRO A 138 -5.52 -16.35 -25.62
CA PRO A 138 -6.36 -15.16 -25.74
C PRO A 138 -6.19 -14.14 -24.61
N VAL A 139 -5.91 -14.64 -23.41
CA VAL A 139 -5.66 -13.83 -22.21
C VAL A 139 -4.33 -14.29 -21.63
N LEU A 140 -3.47 -13.32 -21.32
CA LEU A 140 -2.24 -13.49 -20.56
C LEU A 140 -2.27 -12.51 -19.40
N VAL A 141 -1.89 -12.99 -18.22
CA VAL A 141 -1.75 -12.18 -17.01
C VAL A 141 -0.46 -12.58 -16.32
N SER A 142 0.31 -11.60 -15.85
CA SER A 142 1.51 -11.83 -15.05
C SER A 142 1.63 -10.80 -13.93
N ILE A 143 1.95 -11.28 -12.73
CA ILE A 143 2.32 -10.42 -11.60
C ILE A 143 3.78 -10.01 -11.80
N GLU A 144 4.01 -8.72 -12.03
CA GLU A 144 5.34 -8.13 -12.23
C GLU A 144 6.00 -7.77 -10.89
N SER A 145 5.20 -7.37 -9.90
CA SER A 145 5.63 -7.10 -8.53
C SER A 145 4.47 -7.41 -7.57
N PRO A 146 4.73 -7.96 -6.38
CA PRO A 146 6.01 -8.46 -5.88
C PRO A 146 6.44 -9.77 -6.58
N ALA A 147 7.72 -10.12 -6.50
CA ALA A 147 8.26 -11.36 -7.02
C ALA A 147 7.98 -12.55 -6.08
N GLU A 148 8.17 -13.78 -6.59
CA GLU A 148 8.00 -15.00 -5.80
C GLU A 148 8.93 -15.01 -4.58
N ALA A 149 8.36 -15.32 -3.42
CA ALA A 149 8.99 -15.34 -2.11
C ALA A 149 9.56 -13.99 -1.61
N ASP A 150 9.12 -12.88 -2.19
CA ASP A 150 9.49 -11.55 -1.68
C ASP A 150 8.99 -11.35 -0.24
N ILE A 151 9.81 -10.65 0.56
CA ILE A 151 9.43 -10.20 1.89
C ILE A 151 8.78 -8.83 1.75
N VAL A 152 7.51 -8.75 2.13
CA VAL A 152 6.66 -7.56 1.96
C VAL A 152 6.27 -6.99 3.32
N SER A 153 6.13 -5.66 3.40
CA SER A 153 5.74 -4.97 4.62
C SER A 153 5.11 -3.61 4.30
N GLU A 154 4.37 -3.04 5.26
CA GLU A 154 3.61 -1.79 5.08
C GLU A 154 2.63 -1.88 3.90
N THR A 155 2.65 -0.91 2.98
CA THR A 155 1.86 -0.95 1.75
C THR A 155 2.73 -1.45 0.61
N VAL A 156 2.27 -2.49 -0.09
CA VAL A 156 2.93 -3.03 -1.28
C VAL A 156 2.01 -2.91 -2.48
N ASP A 157 2.54 -2.34 -3.57
CA ASP A 157 1.84 -2.30 -4.86
C ASP A 157 2.02 -3.63 -5.58
N ILE A 158 0.91 -4.32 -5.80
CA ILE A 158 0.81 -5.50 -6.66
C ILE A 158 0.58 -5.00 -8.08
N ASP A 159 1.64 -5.00 -8.89
CA ASP A 159 1.66 -4.54 -10.28
C ASP A 159 1.48 -5.74 -11.22
N VAL A 160 0.54 -5.63 -12.15
CA VAL A 160 0.11 -6.71 -13.02
C VAL A 160 0.15 -6.26 -14.47
N MET A 161 0.81 -7.06 -15.31
CA MET A 161 0.71 -6.95 -16.76
C MET A 161 -0.42 -7.83 -17.28
N VAL A 162 -1.25 -7.26 -18.15
CA VAL A 162 -2.38 -7.94 -18.80
C VAL A 162 -2.28 -7.73 -20.29
N ASP A 163 -2.27 -8.82 -21.06
CA ASP A 163 -2.27 -8.83 -22.52
C ASP A 163 -3.44 -9.68 -23.03
N VAL A 164 -4.36 -9.07 -23.77
CA VAL A 164 -5.60 -9.72 -24.24
C VAL A 164 -5.82 -9.52 -25.74
N LEU A 165 -6.31 -10.56 -26.42
CA LEU A 165 -6.71 -10.50 -27.83
C LEU A 165 -8.12 -9.92 -28.03
N ASN A 166 -9.00 -10.13 -27.06
CA ASN A 166 -10.38 -9.66 -27.09
C ASN A 166 -10.58 -8.54 -26.05
N PRO A 167 -11.69 -7.77 -26.13
CA PRO A 167 -12.02 -6.80 -25.10
C PRO A 167 -12.02 -7.43 -23.70
N LEU A 168 -11.26 -6.84 -22.79
CA LEU A 168 -11.19 -7.26 -21.40
C LEU A 168 -12.56 -7.16 -20.73
N SER A 169 -12.91 -8.14 -19.91
CA SER A 169 -14.09 -8.11 -19.04
C SER A 169 -13.71 -7.57 -17.66
N GLN A 170 -12.80 -8.25 -16.96
CA GLN A 170 -12.28 -7.83 -15.65
C GLN A 170 -10.96 -8.51 -15.29
N VAL A 171 -10.24 -7.91 -14.34
CA VAL A 171 -9.04 -8.41 -13.67
C VAL A 171 -9.31 -8.39 -12.16
N ASP A 172 -9.29 -9.55 -11.55
CA ASP A 172 -9.59 -9.77 -10.14
C ASP A 172 -8.32 -10.08 -9.35
N PHE A 173 -8.12 -9.35 -8.25
CA PHE A 173 -7.02 -9.52 -7.32
C PHE A 173 -7.50 -10.26 -6.08
N PHE A 174 -6.72 -11.23 -5.62
CA PHE A 174 -7.02 -12.03 -4.45
C PHE A 174 -5.81 -12.11 -3.52
N ILE A 175 -6.07 -12.08 -2.22
CA ILE A 175 -5.09 -12.37 -1.15
C ILE A 175 -5.65 -13.56 -0.36
N ASP A 176 -4.91 -14.67 -0.30
CA ASP A 176 -5.34 -15.91 0.37
C ASP A 176 -6.75 -16.36 -0.02
N ASP A 177 -7.01 -16.38 -1.34
CA ASP A 177 -8.29 -16.69 -1.97
C ASP A 177 -9.46 -15.70 -1.70
N GLU A 178 -9.25 -14.65 -0.91
CA GLU A 178 -10.23 -13.57 -0.72
C GLU A 178 -10.11 -12.52 -1.84
N LEU A 179 -11.22 -12.22 -2.51
CA LEU A 179 -11.28 -11.17 -3.54
C LEU A 179 -11.14 -9.79 -2.89
N VAL A 180 -10.08 -9.07 -3.23
CA VAL A 180 -9.78 -7.74 -2.66
C VAL A 180 -10.07 -6.58 -3.61
N GLN A 181 -9.97 -6.80 -4.93
CA GLN A 181 -10.23 -5.76 -5.93
C GLN A 181 -10.58 -6.36 -7.30
N SER A 182 -11.44 -5.65 -8.06
CA SER A 182 -11.72 -5.95 -9.47
C SER A 182 -11.51 -4.69 -10.32
N LEU A 183 -10.81 -4.80 -11.45
CA LEU A 183 -10.53 -3.70 -12.38
C LEU A 183 -10.96 -4.07 -13.81
N THR A 184 -11.46 -3.10 -14.56
CA THR A 184 -11.88 -3.29 -15.97
C THR A 184 -11.01 -2.52 -16.97
N SER A 185 -10.11 -1.67 -16.48
CA SER A 185 -9.16 -0.89 -17.28
C SER A 185 -7.89 -0.59 -16.48
N GLY A 186 -6.75 -0.50 -17.16
CA GLY A 186 -5.46 -0.21 -16.53
C GLY A 186 -5.32 1.24 -16.02
N PRO A 187 -4.31 1.51 -15.18
CA PRO A 187 -3.27 0.58 -14.71
C PRO A 187 -3.82 -0.51 -13.78
N PHE A 188 -3.30 -1.73 -13.89
CA PHE A 188 -3.74 -2.88 -13.09
C PHE A 188 -2.87 -3.02 -11.85
N VAL A 189 -3.13 -2.17 -10.86
CA VAL A 189 -2.36 -2.11 -9.61
C VAL A 189 -3.30 -2.21 -8.42
N TYR A 190 -2.92 -3.01 -7.41
CA TYR A 190 -3.58 -3.05 -6.11
C TYR A 190 -2.58 -2.72 -5.00
N ALA A 191 -2.84 -1.64 -4.25
CA ALA A 191 -2.04 -1.25 -3.10
C ALA A 191 -2.49 -2.02 -1.86
N TRP A 192 -1.75 -3.06 -1.50
CA TRP A 192 -2.08 -3.95 -0.38
C TRP A 192 -1.45 -3.46 0.93
N ASP A 193 -2.28 -3.14 1.93
CA ASP A 193 -1.85 -2.84 3.30
C ASP A 193 -1.61 -4.13 4.10
N THR A 194 -0.35 -4.58 4.11
CA THR A 194 0.07 -5.80 4.81
C THR A 194 -0.01 -5.69 6.33
N THR A 195 -0.16 -4.49 6.90
CA THR A 195 -0.24 -4.31 8.37
C THR A 195 -1.54 -4.85 8.97
N GLN A 196 -2.54 -5.10 8.13
CA GLN A 196 -3.82 -5.69 8.51
C GLN A 196 -3.84 -7.22 8.35
N SER A 197 -2.77 -7.80 7.81
CA SER A 197 -2.64 -9.22 7.54
C SER A 197 -1.85 -9.92 8.65
N VAL A 198 -2.00 -11.24 8.76
CA VAL A 198 -1.21 -12.05 9.68
C VAL A 198 0.25 -12.10 9.19
N THR A 199 1.20 -12.37 10.07
CA THR A 199 2.60 -12.58 9.64
C THR A 199 2.80 -14.02 9.18
N GLY A 200 3.50 -14.24 8.08
CA GLY A 200 3.71 -15.56 7.50
C GLY A 200 3.70 -15.53 5.98
N GLU A 201 3.51 -16.71 5.37
CA GLU A 201 3.32 -16.85 3.93
C GLU A 201 1.89 -16.44 3.54
N HIS A 202 1.79 -15.70 2.43
CA HIS A 202 0.54 -15.28 1.81
C HIS A 202 0.57 -15.56 0.31
N VAL A 203 -0.59 -15.87 -0.26
CA VAL A 203 -0.74 -16.09 -1.70
C VAL A 203 -1.43 -14.90 -2.33
N ILE A 204 -0.71 -14.22 -3.24
CA ILE A 204 -1.30 -13.25 -4.16
C ILE A 204 -1.74 -14.03 -5.39
N ARG A 205 -3.02 -13.96 -5.75
CA ARG A 205 -3.54 -14.54 -6.99
C ARG A 205 -4.24 -13.47 -7.80
N VAL A 206 -4.00 -13.45 -9.10
CA VAL A 206 -4.68 -12.54 -10.02
C VAL A 206 -5.29 -13.35 -11.15
N ALA A 207 -6.56 -13.07 -11.47
CA ALA A 207 -7.28 -13.71 -12.56
C ALA A 207 -7.83 -12.67 -13.53
N ALA A 208 -7.57 -12.83 -14.82
CA ALA A 208 -8.09 -11.98 -15.88
C ALA A 208 -9.08 -12.74 -16.75
N SER A 209 -10.12 -12.05 -17.22
CA SER A 209 -11.13 -12.60 -18.13
C SER A 209 -11.47 -11.61 -19.24
N ASP A 210 -11.76 -12.12 -20.43
CA ASP A 210 -12.26 -11.33 -21.56
C ASP A 210 -13.77 -11.50 -21.78
N GLN A 211 -14.35 -10.70 -22.68
CA GLN A 211 -15.78 -10.75 -22.99
C GLN A 211 -16.21 -12.00 -23.78
N MET A 212 -15.25 -12.78 -24.27
CA MET A 212 -15.51 -14.06 -24.95
C MET A 212 -15.45 -15.25 -23.98
N GLY A 213 -15.16 -15.00 -22.70
CA GLY A 213 -15.10 -16.00 -21.65
C GLY A 213 -13.77 -16.73 -21.53
N PHE A 214 -12.72 -16.27 -22.23
CA PHE A 214 -11.37 -16.78 -21.99
C PHE A 214 -10.80 -16.20 -20.71
N THR A 215 -10.04 -17.02 -19.99
CA THR A 215 -9.45 -16.66 -18.70
C THR A 215 -7.99 -17.04 -18.63
N ALA A 216 -7.24 -16.32 -17.81
CA ALA A 216 -5.90 -16.69 -17.37
C ALA A 216 -5.71 -16.26 -15.92
N GLU A 217 -4.80 -16.92 -15.21
CA GLU A 217 -4.44 -16.58 -13.85
C GLU A 217 -2.94 -16.67 -13.63
N ASP A 218 -2.44 -15.90 -12.67
CA ASP A 218 -1.09 -15.99 -12.15
C ASP A 218 -1.14 -15.90 -10.62
N ALA A 219 -0.18 -16.51 -9.95
CA ALA A 219 -0.08 -16.49 -8.49
C ALA A 219 1.37 -16.37 -8.04
N ARG A 220 1.56 -15.69 -6.91
CA ARG A 220 2.85 -15.53 -6.23
C ARG A 220 2.70 -15.78 -4.74
N ASN A 221 3.66 -16.50 -4.15
CA ASN A 221 3.77 -16.56 -2.70
C ASN A 221 4.67 -15.42 -2.24
N VAL A 222 4.29 -14.75 -1.16
CA VAL A 222 5.09 -13.71 -0.50
C VAL A 222 5.10 -13.92 1.01
N VAL A 223 6.05 -13.32 1.70
CA VAL A 223 6.19 -13.45 3.15
C VAL A 223 6.01 -12.10 3.82
N ILE A 224 5.05 -12.00 4.74
CA ILE A 224 4.94 -10.87 5.66
C ILE A 224 5.74 -11.19 6.91
N GLU A 225 6.86 -10.49 7.08
CA GLU A 225 7.63 -10.56 8.32
C GLU A 225 7.13 -9.54 9.36
N LEU A 226 7.23 -9.90 10.64
CA LEU A 226 7.08 -8.94 11.74
C LEU A 226 8.09 -7.81 11.54
N GLN A 227 7.62 -6.56 11.40
CA GLN A 227 8.52 -5.42 11.45
C GLN A 227 9.34 -5.49 12.75
N ARG A 228 10.64 -5.76 12.58
CA ARG A 228 11.60 -5.75 13.67
C ARG A 228 11.63 -4.32 14.20
N ASN A 229 10.99 -4.09 15.34
CA ASN A 229 11.00 -2.79 15.99
C ASN A 229 12.42 -2.52 16.52
N ASP A 230 13.30 -1.96 15.68
CA ASP A 230 14.72 -1.75 15.96
C ASP A 230 14.96 -0.88 17.20
N TRP A 231 14.00 -0.02 17.57
CA TRP A 231 14.06 0.74 18.81
C TRP A 231 14.06 -0.16 20.06
N ILE A 232 13.40 -1.33 20.01
CA ILE A 232 13.41 -2.30 21.11
C ILE A 232 14.81 -2.92 21.27
N PHE A 233 15.51 -3.18 20.16
CA PHE A 233 16.89 -3.68 20.20
C PHE A 233 17.86 -2.60 20.67
N TRP A 234 17.65 -1.33 20.30
CA TRP A 234 18.37 -0.20 20.88
C TRP A 234 18.12 -0.10 22.40
N LEU A 235 16.90 -0.31 22.86
CA LEU A 235 16.55 -0.25 24.28
C LEU A 235 17.14 -1.42 25.07
N ILE A 236 17.11 -2.64 24.52
CA ILE A 236 17.80 -3.81 25.07
C ILE A 236 19.32 -3.58 25.08
N GLY A 237 19.88 -3.00 24.00
CA GLY A 237 21.29 -2.63 23.91
C GLY A 237 21.69 -1.59 24.96
N ILE A 238 20.87 -0.58 25.21
CA ILE A 238 21.05 0.41 26.28
C ILE A 238 21.00 -0.26 27.65
N VAL A 239 20.03 -1.15 27.90
CA VAL A 239 19.91 -1.88 29.16
C VAL A 239 21.13 -2.80 29.39
N VAL A 240 21.60 -3.48 28.35
CA VAL A 240 22.81 -4.31 28.41
C VAL A 240 24.05 -3.46 28.62
N LEU A 241 24.19 -2.30 27.96
CA LEU A 241 25.30 -1.37 28.18
C LEU A 241 25.29 -0.77 29.60
N ILE A 242 24.12 -0.45 30.14
CA ILE A 242 23.96 -0.02 31.54
C ILE A 242 24.39 -1.17 32.48
N ALA A 243 23.93 -2.39 32.22
CA ALA A 243 24.32 -3.57 33.01
C ALA A 243 25.83 -3.88 32.88
N LEU A 244 26.43 -3.74 31.70
CA LEU A 244 27.85 -3.94 31.45
C LEU A 244 28.69 -2.83 32.10
N ALA A 245 28.22 -1.58 32.09
CA ALA A 245 28.86 -0.48 32.80
C ALA A 245 28.83 -0.70 34.31
N ILE A 246 27.70 -1.19 34.86
CA ILE A 246 27.59 -1.62 36.25
C ILE A 246 28.57 -2.78 36.52
N PHE A 247 28.63 -3.78 35.63
CA PHE A 247 29.51 -4.94 35.79
C PHE A 247 31.01 -4.62 35.63
N LEU A 248 31.41 -3.74 34.70
CA LEU A 248 32.78 -3.23 34.56
C LEU A 248 33.16 -2.30 35.71
N SER A 249 32.21 -1.53 36.26
CA SER A 249 32.44 -0.73 37.47
C SER A 249 32.66 -1.60 38.71
N LEU A 250 32.09 -2.82 38.72
CA LEU A 250 32.32 -3.86 39.74
C LEU A 250 33.61 -4.68 39.45
N GLY A 251 33.99 -4.84 38.18
CA GLY A 251 35.12 -5.68 37.73
C GLY A 251 36.48 -4.99 37.60
N LEU A 252 36.54 -3.67 37.50
CA LEU A 252 37.79 -2.90 37.46
C LEU A 252 37.96 -2.02 38.71
N ARG A 253 38.22 -2.67 39.85
CA ARG A 253 38.97 -2.03 40.96
C ARG A 253 40.17 -2.88 41.35
N ARG A 254 41.19 -2.87 40.50
CA ARG A 254 42.56 -3.24 40.90
C ARG A 254 43.22 -2.05 41.62
N ARG A 255 43.34 -2.23 42.94
CA ARG A 255 44.40 -1.77 43.86
C ARG A 255 44.90 -0.31 43.75
N GLN A 256 44.38 0.53 44.65
CA GLN A 256 45.17 1.52 45.39
C GLN A 256 44.83 1.41 46.90
N ALA A 257 45.82 1.74 47.74
CA ALA A 257 46.01 1.44 49.17
C ALA A 257 44.83 1.81 50.11
N PRO A 258 44.73 1.23 51.32
CA PRO A 258 43.53 1.33 52.15
C PRO A 258 43.45 2.68 52.88
N PRO A 259 42.27 3.34 52.89
CA PRO A 259 41.97 4.32 53.92
C PRO A 259 40.65 4.00 54.65
N SER A 260 40.76 3.91 55.97
CA SER A 260 39.76 4.12 57.03
C SER A 260 38.34 3.56 56.82
N ALA A 261 37.97 2.54 57.62
CA ALA A 261 36.58 2.13 57.77
C ALA A 261 35.71 3.34 58.14
N ALA A 262 34.67 3.62 57.34
CA ALA A 262 33.69 4.65 57.67
C ALA A 262 33.18 4.44 59.11
N ARG A 263 33.19 5.50 59.92
CA ARG A 263 32.71 5.48 61.32
C ARG A 263 31.33 4.80 61.37
N LYS A 264 31.12 3.94 62.37
CA LYS A 264 29.81 3.31 62.56
C LYS A 264 28.78 4.40 62.88
N ALA A 265 27.52 4.21 62.51
CA ALA A 265 26.47 5.18 62.79
C ALA A 265 25.16 4.48 63.19
N VAL A 266 24.25 5.27 63.75
CA VAL A 266 22.90 4.86 64.09
C VAL A 266 21.88 5.87 63.61
N LEU A 267 20.66 5.40 63.42
CA LEU A 267 19.48 6.25 63.53
C LEU A 267 18.88 6.12 64.93
N VAL A 268 18.75 7.23 65.62
CA VAL A 268 18.00 7.33 66.87
C VAL A 268 16.57 7.75 66.52
N GLU A 269 15.60 6.89 66.77
CA GLU A 269 14.19 7.19 66.47
C GLU A 269 13.64 8.22 67.46
N ILE A 270 13.38 9.44 67.01
CA ILE A 270 12.80 10.53 67.82
C ILE A 270 11.28 10.41 67.87
N GLU A 271 10.67 10.03 66.74
CA GLU A 271 9.23 9.87 66.61
C GLU A 271 8.95 8.71 65.65
N GLY A 272 8.00 7.82 65.98
CA GLY A 272 7.67 6.70 65.12
C GLY A 272 7.06 5.51 65.87
N LEU A 273 7.43 4.31 65.44
CA LEU A 273 6.97 3.04 66.00
C LEU A 273 7.73 2.62 67.26
N GLN A 274 9.03 2.96 67.36
CA GLN A 274 9.93 2.54 68.45
C GLN A 274 10.78 3.71 68.97
N ILE A 275 10.12 4.73 69.52
CA ILE A 275 10.75 5.97 70.04
C ILE A 275 11.88 5.65 71.03
N GLY A 276 13.04 6.28 70.83
CA GLY A 276 14.26 6.12 71.62
C GLY A 276 15.13 4.93 71.18
N LYS A 277 14.70 4.14 70.20
CA LYS A 277 15.49 3.02 69.70
C LYS A 277 16.64 3.48 68.82
N ASN A 278 17.82 2.91 69.08
CA ASN A 278 19.00 3.05 68.24
C ASN A 278 19.02 1.94 67.20
N TRP A 279 18.87 2.30 65.94
CA TRP A 279 18.94 1.40 64.79
C TRP A 279 20.37 1.46 64.20
N PRO A 280 21.20 0.42 64.38
CA PRO A 280 22.55 0.39 63.84
C PRO A 280 22.54 0.33 62.32
N LEU A 281 23.32 1.19 61.67
CA LEU A 281 23.52 1.18 60.22
C LEU A 281 24.78 0.37 59.87
N ASP A 282 24.84 -0.88 60.36
CA ASP A 282 26.03 -1.73 60.21
C ASP A 282 26.14 -2.39 58.81
N ALA A 283 24.99 -2.61 58.15
CA ALA A 283 24.90 -3.19 56.81
C ALA A 283 25.35 -2.19 55.71
N GLU A 284 25.66 -2.70 54.51
CA GLU A 284 25.98 -1.85 53.36
C GLU A 284 24.77 -0.98 52.92
N GLU A 285 23.56 -1.50 53.12
CA GLU A 285 22.31 -0.81 52.85
C GLU A 285 21.32 -1.10 54.00
N THR A 286 20.56 -0.09 54.40
CA THR A 286 19.47 -0.22 55.36
C THR A 286 18.22 0.39 54.75
N SER A 287 17.18 -0.42 54.59
CA SER A 287 15.91 -0.06 53.97
C SER A 287 14.91 0.45 55.00
N LEU A 288 14.16 1.50 54.66
CA LEU A 288 13.15 2.12 55.51
C LEU A 288 11.82 2.23 54.77
N GLY A 289 10.74 1.77 55.41
CA GLY A 289 9.42 1.76 54.78
C GLY A 289 8.27 1.39 55.70
N ARG A 290 7.05 1.70 55.28
CA ARG A 290 5.81 1.37 56.03
C ARG A 290 5.55 -0.14 56.08
N ARG A 291 6.01 -0.90 55.08
CA ARG A 291 5.82 -2.37 55.04
C ARG A 291 6.98 -3.07 55.74
N LEU A 292 6.76 -3.46 56.98
CA LEU A 292 7.76 -4.11 57.84
C LEU A 292 8.36 -5.40 57.25
N ALA A 293 7.61 -6.14 56.44
CA ALA A 293 8.10 -7.38 55.83
C ALA A 293 9.18 -7.14 54.77
N ASP A 294 9.27 -5.92 54.23
CA ASP A 294 10.12 -5.57 53.08
C ASP A 294 11.25 -4.59 53.48
N ASN A 295 11.28 -4.11 54.73
CA ASN A 295 12.21 -3.05 55.16
C ASN A 295 12.82 -3.34 56.54
N ASP A 296 14.09 -2.98 56.70
CA ASP A 296 14.86 -3.18 57.94
C ASP A 296 14.34 -2.30 59.09
N ILE A 297 13.92 -1.08 58.77
CA ILE A 297 13.35 -0.11 59.72
C ILE A 297 11.93 0.25 59.29
N GLY A 298 10.99 0.04 60.21
CA GLY A 298 9.58 0.37 60.01
C GLY A 298 9.28 1.85 60.17
N LEU A 299 8.52 2.42 59.24
CA LEU A 299 8.03 3.79 59.33
C LEU A 299 6.55 3.85 59.76
N LYS A 300 6.22 4.84 60.58
CA LYS A 300 4.86 5.10 61.06
C LYS A 300 4.05 5.91 60.05
N GLY A 301 2.76 5.62 60.01
CA GLY A 301 1.71 6.48 59.44
C GLY A 301 1.46 6.31 57.94
N ALA A 302 0.48 7.05 57.42
CA ALA A 302 -0.05 6.84 56.08
C ALA A 302 0.78 7.52 54.99
N ASN A 303 1.53 8.57 55.35
CA ASN A 303 2.40 9.32 54.45
C ASN A 303 3.73 8.61 54.20
N ALA A 304 4.03 7.54 54.95
CA ALA A 304 5.15 6.67 54.63
C ALA A 304 4.84 5.73 53.45
N SER A 305 5.66 5.78 52.40
CA SER A 305 5.68 4.79 51.32
C SER A 305 5.97 3.38 51.84
N ARG A 306 5.47 2.35 51.12
CA ARG A 306 5.71 0.93 51.44
C ARG A 306 7.21 0.62 51.56
N ASN A 307 7.99 1.06 50.57
CA ASN A 307 9.45 1.14 50.57
C ASN A 307 9.77 2.61 50.30
N HIS A 308 10.32 3.31 51.29
CA HIS A 308 10.39 4.78 51.30
C HIS A 308 11.76 5.29 50.92
N ALA A 309 12.78 4.82 51.62
CA ALA A 309 14.15 5.26 51.43
C ALA A 309 15.12 4.12 51.73
N ILE A 310 16.35 4.29 51.25
CA ILE A 310 17.49 3.48 51.65
C ILE A 310 18.57 4.39 52.20
N ILE A 311 19.30 3.91 53.21
CA ILE A 311 20.53 4.53 53.68
C ILE A 311 21.67 3.58 53.34
N GLN A 312 22.55 4.02 52.44
CA GLN A 312 23.70 3.25 52.01
C GLN A 312 24.94 3.69 52.78
N ARG A 313 25.66 2.72 53.34
CA ARG A 313 26.96 2.95 53.95
C ARG A 313 28.02 2.98 52.85
N THR A 314 28.58 4.16 52.61
CA THR A 314 29.64 4.38 51.62
C THR A 314 31.00 4.50 52.31
N ARG A 315 32.07 4.55 51.51
CA ARG A 315 33.43 4.79 52.04
C ARG A 315 33.60 6.18 52.64
N GLU A 316 32.73 7.13 52.30
CA GLU A 316 32.85 8.54 52.70
C GLU A 316 31.83 8.96 53.77
N GLY A 317 31.00 8.02 54.26
CA GLY A 317 29.89 8.29 55.17
C GLY A 317 28.61 7.58 54.74
N TYR A 318 27.46 8.08 55.15
CA TYR A 318 26.16 7.48 54.84
C TYR A 318 25.40 8.34 53.84
N LEU A 319 24.69 7.70 52.91
CA LEU A 319 23.97 8.36 51.82
C LEU A 319 22.52 7.91 51.85
N ALA A 320 21.62 8.81 52.20
CA ALA A 320 20.18 8.57 52.18
C ALA A 320 19.64 8.85 50.77
N SER A 321 18.81 7.95 50.25
CA SER A 321 18.18 8.08 48.93
C SER A 321 16.69 7.75 49.02
N CYS A 322 15.84 8.62 48.50
CA CYS A 322 14.41 8.40 48.38
C CYS A 322 14.11 7.45 47.22
N LEU A 323 13.23 6.47 47.41
CA LEU A 323 12.85 5.51 46.37
C LEU A 323 11.62 5.97 45.56
N LYS A 324 10.83 6.92 46.08
CA LYS A 324 9.62 7.44 45.41
C LYS A 324 9.39 8.92 45.73
N SER A 325 9.40 9.77 44.71
CA SER A 325 9.24 11.23 44.85
C SER A 325 7.90 11.70 45.45
N ALA A 326 6.85 10.88 45.40
CA ALA A 326 5.52 11.23 45.92
C ALA A 326 5.46 11.45 47.44
N ASN A 327 6.33 10.80 48.21
CA ASN A 327 6.50 11.01 49.65
C ASN A 327 7.97 11.32 49.92
N PRO A 328 8.33 12.59 50.18
CA PRO A 328 9.72 13.00 50.18
C PRO A 328 10.48 12.52 51.42
N LEU A 329 11.76 12.21 51.23
CA LEU A 329 12.76 12.20 52.29
C LEU A 329 13.06 13.66 52.66
N ILE A 330 12.92 14.01 53.93
CA ILE A 330 13.18 15.36 54.42
C ILE A 330 14.36 15.28 55.40
N ILE A 331 15.39 16.10 55.20
CA ILE A 331 16.54 16.21 56.09
C ILE A 331 16.70 17.67 56.50
N ASN A 332 16.71 17.93 57.81
CA ASN A 332 16.78 19.28 58.37
C ASN A 332 15.76 20.25 57.75
N ASP A 333 14.52 19.76 57.59
CA ASP A 333 13.36 20.45 56.98
C ASP A 333 13.46 20.73 55.47
N GLU A 334 14.49 20.24 54.79
CA GLU A 334 14.62 20.29 53.33
C GLU A 334 14.25 18.97 52.66
N LYS A 335 13.44 19.04 51.59
CA LYS A 335 13.10 17.86 50.77
C LYS A 335 14.28 17.50 49.87
N VAL A 336 14.73 16.25 49.94
CA VAL A 336 15.87 15.76 49.16
C VAL A 336 15.52 14.45 48.46
N GLU A 337 16.02 14.26 47.25
CA GLU A 337 15.97 12.96 46.58
C GLU A 337 17.13 12.07 47.03
N ARG A 338 18.29 12.67 47.28
CA ARG A 338 19.50 11.99 47.74
C ARG A 338 20.41 12.97 48.47
N ALA A 339 20.92 12.59 49.64
CA ALA A 339 21.80 13.45 50.44
C ALA A 339 22.75 12.63 51.33
N LYS A 340 23.98 13.12 51.46
CA LYS A 340 24.96 12.58 52.41
C LYS A 340 24.56 13.02 53.82
N LEU A 341 24.58 12.08 54.77
CA LEU A 341 24.21 12.33 56.16
C LEU A 341 25.41 12.85 56.96
N GLU A 342 25.17 13.91 57.71
CA GLU A 342 26.07 14.50 58.68
C GLU A 342 25.60 14.23 60.11
N ASP A 343 26.54 14.25 61.06
CA ASP A 343 26.25 14.00 62.47
C ASP A 343 25.21 14.99 63.00
N GLY A 344 24.14 14.48 63.59
CA GLY A 344 23.04 15.29 64.11
C GLY A 344 21.90 15.57 63.13
N ASP A 345 22.00 15.15 61.86
CA ASP A 345 20.94 15.33 60.88
C ASP A 345 19.60 14.75 61.35
N VAL A 346 18.52 15.54 61.22
CA VAL A 346 17.16 15.12 61.53
C VAL A 346 16.45 14.72 60.25
N ILE A 347 16.08 13.46 60.16
CA ILE A 347 15.51 12.82 58.98
C ILE A 347 14.04 12.51 59.23
N LYS A 348 13.13 13.09 58.44
CA LYS A 348 11.69 12.82 58.48
C LYS A 348 11.25 12.04 57.24
N MET A 349 10.51 10.96 57.46
CA MET A 349 9.94 10.10 56.42
C MET A 349 8.55 9.64 56.85
N GLY A 350 7.51 10.16 56.20
CA GLY A 350 6.13 9.99 56.67
C GLY A 350 5.93 10.65 58.04
N GLU A 351 5.42 9.89 58.99
CA GLU A 351 5.17 10.31 60.37
C GLU A 351 6.26 9.79 61.35
N SER A 352 7.41 9.38 60.80
CA SER A 352 8.59 9.00 61.56
C SER A 352 9.71 10.04 61.43
N THR A 353 10.39 10.31 62.54
CA THR A 353 11.54 11.23 62.65
C THR A 353 12.71 10.50 63.29
N PHE A 354 13.89 10.58 62.68
CA PHE A 354 15.13 10.00 63.19
C PHE A 354 16.21 11.07 63.29
N ARG A 355 17.15 10.89 64.21
CA ARG A 355 18.42 11.63 64.21
C ARG A 355 19.55 10.70 63.83
N PHE A 356 20.37 11.11 62.88
CA PHE A 356 21.57 10.39 62.50
C PHE A 356 22.72 10.76 63.45
N GLU A 357 23.40 9.76 63.99
CA GLU A 357 24.55 9.95 64.87
C GLU A 357 25.68 8.98 64.50
N TYR A 358 26.89 9.49 64.28
CA TYR A 358 28.09 8.67 64.24
C TYR A 358 28.41 8.16 65.64
N ARG A 359 28.74 6.87 65.73
CA ARG A 359 29.33 6.27 66.93
C ARG A 359 30.84 6.54 66.91
N GLY A 360 31.31 7.17 67.99
CA GLY A 360 32.73 7.41 68.28
C GLY A 360 33.54 6.15 68.48
#